data_AF-A0A4Q3D003-F1
#
_entry.id   AF-A0A4Q3D003-F1
#
_cell.length_a   1.000
_cell.length_b   1.000
_cell.length_c   1.000
_cell.angle_alpha   90.00
_cell.angle_beta   90.00
_cell.angle_gamma   90.00
#
_symmetry.space_group_name_H-M   'P 1'
#
loop_
_entity.id
_entity.type
_entity.pdbx_description
1 polymer ?
#
loop_
_entity_poly.entity_id
_entity_poly.type
_entity_poly.pdbx_seq_one_letter_code
_entity_poly.pdbx_strand_id
1 'polypeptide(L)'
;MKKIALLFFTGILAVASLGIQSCVKKGNDVPEDQTGFDPKLQVTHTIAQLLAMPLNKAIEEEVIVSGIVAMDDRSGNYYKSFVIQDETGGIEIKLDQNNIYNDYPVGRKVYLKCKGLTLGAYGGLKQIGYGVDERQSVVSIPFIMAELYIVKASFPHEVKVDTFTYDELADVAGHEQYLNKLVAIKDV
;
A
#
# COMPACT_ATOMS: atom_id res chain seq x y z
N MET A 1 -27.67 60.69 22.56
CA MET A 1 -27.56 60.26 21.14
C MET A 1 -26.18 59.70 20.76
N LYS A 2 -25.05 60.14 21.35
CA LYS A 2 -23.71 59.62 20.99
C LYS A 2 -23.37 58.19 21.48
N LYS A 3 -23.95 57.72 22.59
CA LYS A 3 -23.66 56.37 23.16
C LYS A 3 -24.38 55.21 22.45
N ILE A 4 -25.52 55.50 21.80
CA ILE A 4 -26.29 54.50 21.05
C ILE A 4 -25.62 54.20 19.69
N ALA A 5 -25.05 55.23 19.03
CA ALA A 5 -24.27 55.03 17.81
C ALA A 5 -23.00 54.18 18.03
N LEU A 6 -22.38 54.26 19.22
CA LEU A 6 -21.17 53.49 19.55
C LEU A 6 -21.47 51.99 19.78
N LEU A 7 -22.65 51.66 20.29
CA LEU A 7 -23.10 50.27 20.52
C LEU A 7 -23.51 49.56 19.21
N PHE A 8 -24.06 50.30 18.24
CA PHE A 8 -24.33 49.75 16.91
C PHE A 8 -23.05 49.54 16.09
N PHE A 9 -22.02 50.37 16.27
CA PHE A 9 -20.75 50.22 15.55
C PHE A 9 -19.88 49.07 16.10
N THR A 10 -20.02 48.72 17.39
CA THR A 10 -19.33 47.57 18.01
C THR A 10 -20.05 46.25 17.78
N GLY A 11 -21.38 46.23 17.61
CA GLY A 11 -22.13 45.02 17.28
C GLY A 11 -21.89 44.51 15.85
N ILE A 12 -21.68 45.40 14.88
CA ILE A 12 -21.43 45.02 13.48
C ILE A 12 -20.01 44.47 13.28
N LEU A 13 -19.04 44.89 14.10
CA LEU A 13 -17.66 44.39 14.03
C LEU A 13 -17.50 42.98 14.64
N ALA A 14 -18.39 42.57 15.55
CA ALA A 14 -18.35 41.25 16.19
C ALA A 14 -19.03 40.14 15.37
N VAL A 15 -19.89 40.48 14.40
CA VAL A 15 -20.57 39.50 13.53
C VAL A 15 -19.77 39.20 12.25
N ALA A 16 -18.83 40.08 11.87
CA ALA A 16 -18.02 39.94 10.67
C ALA A 16 -16.86 38.92 10.78
N SER A 17 -16.59 38.36 11.97
CA SER A 17 -15.50 37.40 12.20
C SER A 17 -15.91 35.92 12.10
N LEU A 18 -17.18 35.62 11.80
CA LEU A 18 -17.73 34.26 11.85
C LEU A 18 -17.90 33.57 10.49
N GLY A 19 -17.36 34.13 9.40
CA GLY A 19 -17.85 33.78 8.06
C GLY A 19 -16.84 33.38 7.00
N ILE A 20 -15.67 32.80 7.28
CA ILE A 20 -14.92 32.04 6.25
C ILE A 20 -14.00 30.96 6.86
N GLN A 21 -14.53 29.97 7.57
CA GLN A 21 -13.87 28.66 7.64
C GLN A 21 -14.26 27.89 6.37
N SER A 22 -13.69 28.30 5.23
CA SER A 22 -13.65 27.42 4.07
C SER A 22 -12.61 26.35 4.37
N CYS A 23 -13.01 25.37 5.18
CA CYS A 23 -12.41 24.04 5.07
C CYS A 23 -12.81 23.54 3.69
N VAL A 24 -12.02 23.89 2.67
CA VAL A 24 -11.95 23.04 1.49
C VAL A 24 -11.47 21.70 2.03
N LYS A 25 -12.40 20.80 2.33
CA LYS A 25 -12.14 19.38 2.17
C LYS A 25 -11.65 19.33 0.73
N LYS A 26 -10.35 19.08 0.53
CA LYS A 26 -9.84 18.62 -0.75
C LYS A 26 -10.51 17.27 -0.97
N GLY A 27 -11.78 17.33 -1.38
CA GLY A 27 -12.49 16.22 -1.96
C GLY A 27 -11.69 15.89 -3.21
N ASN A 28 -11.34 14.62 -3.33
CA ASN A 28 -10.61 14.10 -4.45
C ASN A 28 -11.43 14.33 -5.72
N ASP A 29 -11.27 15.48 -6.39
CA ASP A 29 -11.69 15.71 -7.78
C ASP A 29 -10.74 14.97 -8.76
N VAL A 30 -10.08 13.91 -8.30
CA VAL A 30 -9.42 12.96 -9.18
C VAL A 30 -10.52 11.99 -9.58
N PRO A 31 -10.85 11.86 -10.87
CA PRO A 31 -11.77 10.83 -11.34
C PRO A 31 -11.35 9.50 -10.70
N GLU A 32 -12.29 8.80 -10.08
CA GLU A 32 -12.00 7.46 -9.59
C GLU A 32 -11.43 6.65 -10.75
N ASP A 33 -10.19 6.20 -10.61
CA ASP A 33 -9.57 5.34 -11.59
C ASP A 33 -10.44 4.07 -11.66
N GLN A 34 -11.07 3.84 -12.81
CA GLN A 34 -11.88 2.64 -13.07
C GLN A 34 -11.26 1.89 -14.26
N THR A 35 -9.93 1.86 -14.33
CA THR A 35 -9.22 1.13 -15.37
C THR A 35 -9.56 -0.36 -15.28
N GLY A 36 -10.47 -0.81 -16.15
CA GLY A 36 -10.78 -2.23 -16.34
C GLY A 36 -9.71 -2.97 -17.18
N PHE A 37 -8.60 -2.32 -17.51
CA PHE A 37 -7.54 -2.91 -18.31
C PHE A 37 -6.73 -3.91 -17.50
N ASP A 38 -6.64 -5.14 -17.98
CA ASP A 38 -5.75 -6.18 -17.45
C ASP A 38 -4.92 -6.74 -18.61
N PRO A 39 -3.57 -6.65 -18.56
CA PRO A 39 -2.70 -7.20 -19.59
C PRO A 39 -2.67 -8.74 -19.62
N LYS A 40 -3.26 -9.42 -18.62
CA LYS A 40 -3.37 -10.88 -18.51
C LYS A 40 -2.02 -11.59 -18.66
N LEU A 41 -1.00 -11.07 -17.96
CA LEU A 41 0.31 -11.72 -17.92
C LEU A 41 0.20 -13.14 -17.35
N GLN A 42 0.99 -14.06 -17.89
CA GLN A 42 1.05 -15.42 -17.37
C GLN A 42 1.74 -15.42 -16.00
N VAL A 43 0.95 -15.67 -14.95
CA VAL A 43 1.45 -15.89 -13.60
C VAL A 43 2.14 -17.25 -13.55
N THR A 44 3.39 -17.28 -13.11
CA THR A 44 4.19 -18.51 -13.04
C THR A 44 4.24 -19.09 -11.63
N HIS A 45 4.08 -18.24 -10.61
CA HIS A 45 4.15 -18.62 -9.20
C HIS A 45 3.06 -17.91 -8.38
N THR A 46 2.66 -18.56 -7.30
CA THR A 46 1.91 -17.92 -6.20
C THR A 46 2.86 -17.09 -5.33
N ILE A 47 2.32 -16.17 -4.53
CA ILE A 47 3.13 -15.40 -3.58
C ILE A 47 3.79 -16.34 -2.56
N ALA A 48 3.11 -17.36 -2.04
CA ALA A 48 3.73 -18.33 -1.13
C ALA A 48 4.94 -19.05 -1.74
N GLN A 49 4.86 -19.42 -3.03
CA GLN A 49 6.00 -20.03 -3.75
C GLN A 49 7.15 -19.05 -3.93
N LEU A 50 6.87 -17.78 -4.25
CA LEU A 50 7.89 -16.73 -4.27
C LEU A 50 8.56 -16.59 -2.90
N LEU A 51 7.77 -16.53 -1.81
CA LEU A 51 8.28 -16.38 -0.45
C LEU A 51 9.16 -17.57 -0.01
N ALA A 52 9.04 -18.74 -0.62
CA ALA A 52 9.87 -19.91 -0.33
C ALA A 52 11.25 -19.87 -1.03
N MET A 53 11.48 -18.91 -1.92
CA MET A 53 12.76 -18.76 -2.62
C MET A 53 13.89 -18.25 -1.69
N PRO A 54 15.16 -18.48 -2.04
CA PRO A 54 16.30 -18.03 -1.23
C PRO A 54 16.29 -16.51 -0.98
N LEU A 55 16.60 -16.12 0.26
CA LEU A 55 16.77 -14.72 0.65
C LEU A 55 18.16 -14.22 0.27
N ASN A 56 18.26 -12.90 0.13
CA ASN A 56 19.48 -12.13 -0.12
C ASN A 56 20.25 -12.54 -1.38
N LYS A 57 19.56 -13.20 -2.31
CA LYS A 57 20.07 -13.57 -3.62
C LYS A 57 19.09 -13.09 -4.69
N ALA A 58 19.63 -12.61 -5.81
CA ALA A 58 18.83 -12.27 -6.97
C ALA A 58 18.09 -13.51 -7.52
N ILE A 59 16.83 -13.33 -7.88
CA ILE A 59 16.01 -14.35 -8.53
C ILE A 59 16.45 -14.43 -10.00
N GLU A 60 16.99 -15.57 -10.41
CA GLU A 60 17.52 -15.77 -11.78
C GLU A 60 16.44 -16.25 -12.76
N GLU A 61 15.38 -16.86 -12.23
CA GLU A 61 14.29 -17.48 -13.00
C GLU A 61 13.20 -16.48 -13.40
N GLU A 62 12.45 -16.79 -14.46
CA GLU A 62 11.29 -16.01 -14.90
C GLU A 62 10.09 -16.22 -13.96
N VAL A 63 10.13 -15.52 -12.83
CA VAL A 63 9.10 -15.56 -11.79
C VAL A 63 8.18 -14.36 -11.96
N ILE A 64 6.89 -14.62 -12.18
CA ILE A 64 5.84 -13.61 -12.25
C ILE A 64 4.75 -14.01 -11.27
N VAL A 65 4.47 -13.13 -10.32
CA VAL A 65 3.34 -13.26 -9.38
C VAL A 65 2.32 -12.17 -9.67
N SER A 66 1.08 -12.38 -9.26
CA SER A 66 0.05 -11.34 -9.27
C SER A 66 -0.59 -11.21 -7.90
N GLY A 67 -0.99 -10.01 -7.52
CA GLY A 67 -1.72 -9.79 -6.27
C GLY A 67 -2.55 -8.51 -6.33
N ILE A 68 -3.44 -8.38 -5.35
CA ILE A 68 -4.19 -7.15 -5.09
C ILE A 68 -3.43 -6.35 -4.03
N VAL A 69 -3.25 -5.06 -4.26
CA VAL A 69 -2.67 -4.16 -3.26
C VAL A 69 -3.57 -4.15 -2.02
N ALA A 70 -3.03 -4.61 -0.89
CA ALA A 70 -3.72 -4.65 0.40
C ALA A 70 -3.37 -3.46 1.30
N MET A 71 -2.23 -2.83 1.04
CA MET A 71 -1.69 -1.76 1.88
C MET A 71 -0.77 -0.86 1.05
N ASP A 72 -0.86 0.45 1.27
CA ASP A 72 -0.05 1.47 0.59
C ASP A 72 0.55 2.46 1.59
N ASP A 73 1.29 3.45 1.09
CA ASP A 73 1.97 4.48 1.88
C ASP A 73 1.05 5.65 2.29
N ARG A 74 -0.26 5.60 2.01
CA ARG A 74 -1.18 6.74 2.21
C ARG A 74 -1.34 7.15 3.67
N SER A 75 -1.34 6.18 4.59
CA SER A 75 -1.46 6.43 6.03
C SER A 75 -0.14 6.88 6.68
N GLY A 76 0.98 6.74 5.96
CA GLY A 76 2.33 6.98 6.49
C GLY A 76 2.90 5.84 7.36
N ASN A 77 2.13 4.79 7.65
CA ASN A 77 2.65 3.61 8.37
C ASN A 77 3.66 2.81 7.51
N TYR A 78 3.46 2.83 6.19
CA TYR A 78 4.42 2.31 5.21
C TYR A 78 5.13 3.49 4.57
N TYR A 79 6.43 3.34 4.32
CA TYR A 79 7.26 4.35 3.69
C TYR A 79 7.98 3.75 2.49
N LYS A 80 7.70 4.32 1.31
CA LYS A 80 8.31 3.88 0.05
C LYS A 80 8.16 2.36 -0.16
N SER A 81 6.98 1.86 0.20
CA SER A 81 6.56 0.48 -0.02
C SER A 81 5.05 0.36 -0.04
N PHE A 82 4.60 -0.75 -0.60
CA PHE A 82 3.22 -1.20 -0.57
C PHE A 82 3.21 -2.72 -0.50
N VAL A 83 2.06 -3.30 -0.18
CA VAL A 83 1.91 -4.74 0.01
C VAL A 83 0.89 -5.27 -0.97
N ILE A 84 1.23 -6.39 -1.62
CA ILE A 84 0.28 -7.14 -2.45
C ILE A 84 0.00 -8.48 -1.79
N GLN A 85 -1.21 -8.99 -1.98
CA GLN A 85 -1.59 -10.32 -1.53
C GLN A 85 -2.35 -11.09 -2.60
N ASP A 86 -2.23 -12.41 -2.53
CA ASP A 86 -3.07 -13.38 -3.23
C ASP A 86 -3.72 -14.31 -2.20
N GLU A 87 -4.27 -15.43 -2.67
CA GLU A 87 -4.91 -16.41 -1.79
C GLU A 87 -3.92 -17.11 -0.83
N THR A 88 -2.64 -17.14 -1.19
CA THR A 88 -1.58 -17.95 -0.57
C THR A 88 -0.67 -17.16 0.37
N GLY A 89 -0.54 -15.85 0.19
CA GLY A 89 0.39 -15.03 0.99
C GLY A 89 0.35 -13.55 0.64
N GLY A 90 1.13 -12.77 1.38
CA GLY A 90 1.36 -11.36 1.12
C GLY A 90 2.85 -11.03 1.06
N ILE A 91 3.22 -10.01 0.27
CA ILE A 91 4.61 -9.58 0.13
C ILE A 91 4.71 -8.06 0.08
N GLU A 92 5.62 -7.50 0.89
CA GLU A 92 5.99 -6.08 0.83
C GLU A 92 6.93 -5.84 -0.36
N ILE A 93 6.59 -4.85 -1.18
CA ILE A 93 7.40 -4.41 -2.31
C ILE A 93 8.04 -3.07 -1.94
N LYS A 94 9.37 -3.03 -1.91
CA LYS A 94 10.16 -1.81 -1.66
C LYS A 94 10.30 -1.03 -2.98
N LEU A 95 9.79 0.19 -3.01
CA LEU A 95 9.76 1.04 -4.21
C LEU A 95 10.16 2.47 -3.85
N ASP A 96 11.20 3.00 -4.48
CA ASP A 96 11.72 4.35 -4.21
C ASP A 96 10.89 5.43 -4.91
N GLN A 97 9.60 5.46 -4.58
CA GLN A 97 8.62 6.41 -5.09
C GLN A 97 7.87 7.05 -3.92
N ASN A 98 7.57 8.34 -4.04
CA ASN A 98 6.71 9.03 -3.08
C ASN A 98 5.25 8.94 -3.51
N ASN A 99 4.33 8.88 -2.54
CA ASN A 99 2.89 8.81 -2.78
C ASN A 99 2.51 7.62 -3.69
N ILE A 100 3.03 6.44 -3.34
CA ILE A 100 2.80 5.18 -4.05
C ILE A 100 1.29 4.92 -4.19
N TYR A 101 0.48 5.30 -3.22
CA TYR A 101 -0.99 5.20 -3.26
C TYR A 101 -1.65 5.86 -4.48
N ASN A 102 -1.00 6.80 -5.18
CA ASN A 102 -1.52 7.35 -6.43
C ASN A 102 -1.44 6.37 -7.60
N ASP A 103 -0.37 5.56 -7.65
CA ASP A 103 -0.11 4.58 -8.71
C ASP A 103 -0.45 3.15 -8.33
N TYR A 104 -0.51 2.85 -7.04
CA TYR A 104 -0.78 1.53 -6.49
C TYR A 104 -1.72 1.67 -5.28
N PRO A 105 -2.94 2.22 -5.47
CA PRO A 105 -3.92 2.30 -4.40
C PRO A 105 -4.36 0.90 -3.96
N VAL A 106 -4.76 0.77 -2.69
CA VAL A 106 -5.45 -0.44 -2.19
C VAL A 106 -6.58 -0.86 -3.13
N GLY A 107 -6.60 -2.14 -3.51
CA GLY A 107 -7.55 -2.73 -4.46
C GLY A 107 -7.03 -2.82 -5.90
N ARG A 108 -5.86 -2.24 -6.24
CA ARG A 108 -5.27 -2.38 -7.57
C ARG A 108 -4.70 -3.77 -7.76
N LYS A 109 -5.00 -4.41 -8.89
CA LYS A 109 -4.27 -5.60 -9.31
C LYS A 109 -2.94 -5.19 -9.90
N VAL A 110 -1.88 -5.90 -9.51
CA VAL A 110 -0.55 -5.72 -10.11
C VAL A 110 0.07 -7.08 -10.41
N TYR A 111 0.93 -7.09 -11.42
CA TYR A 111 1.86 -8.19 -11.65
C TYR A 111 3.26 -7.73 -11.25
N LEU A 112 3.98 -8.61 -10.57
CA LEU A 112 5.37 -8.39 -10.19
C LEU A 112 6.26 -9.39 -10.93
N LYS A 113 7.09 -8.87 -11.82
CA LYS A 113 8.17 -9.61 -12.46
C LYS A 113 9.36 -9.62 -11.49
N CYS A 114 9.71 -10.79 -11.00
CA CYS A 114 10.64 -10.94 -9.91
C CYS A 114 12.07 -11.24 -10.37
N LYS A 115 12.29 -11.60 -11.64
CA LYS A 115 13.63 -11.84 -12.16
C LYS A 115 14.53 -10.62 -12.00
N GLY A 116 15.70 -10.82 -11.41
CA GLY A 116 16.66 -9.75 -11.09
C GLY A 116 16.34 -9.00 -9.79
N LEU A 117 15.16 -9.18 -9.20
CA LEU A 117 14.85 -8.69 -7.86
C LEU A 117 15.41 -9.64 -6.81
N THR A 118 15.50 -9.14 -5.58
CA THR A 118 16.00 -9.90 -4.42
C THR A 118 14.98 -9.89 -3.30
N LEU A 119 14.72 -11.07 -2.75
CA LEU A 119 13.98 -11.23 -1.50
C LEU A 119 14.89 -10.97 -0.30
N GLY A 120 14.36 -10.37 0.74
CA GLY A 120 14.99 -10.32 2.04
C GLY A 120 13.95 -10.35 3.14
N ALA A 121 14.41 -10.24 4.39
CA ALA A 121 13.53 -10.21 5.54
C ALA A 121 13.96 -9.10 6.50
N TYR A 122 12.98 -8.38 7.03
CA TYR A 122 13.19 -7.38 8.08
C TYR A 122 12.18 -7.62 9.20
N GLY A 123 12.66 -7.87 10.41
CA GLY A 123 11.78 -8.18 11.56
C GLY A 123 10.89 -9.41 11.36
N GLY A 124 11.34 -10.39 10.57
CA GLY A 124 10.56 -11.59 10.21
C GLY A 124 9.58 -11.41 9.05
N LEU A 125 9.39 -10.17 8.58
CA LEU A 125 8.55 -9.88 7.41
C LEU A 125 9.37 -9.97 6.13
N LYS A 126 8.89 -10.78 5.19
CA LYS A 126 9.52 -10.92 3.86
C LYS A 126 9.15 -9.74 2.98
N GLN A 127 10.17 -9.22 2.30
CA GLN A 127 10.10 -8.06 1.42
C GLN A 127 10.90 -8.33 0.14
N ILE A 128 10.56 -7.65 -0.94
CA ILE A 128 11.25 -7.74 -2.23
C ILE A 128 11.64 -6.36 -2.74
N GLY A 129 12.83 -6.27 -3.35
CA GLY A 129 13.36 -5.05 -3.92
C GLY A 129 14.42 -5.30 -4.98
N TYR A 130 15.14 -4.26 -5.38
CA TYR A 130 16.13 -4.30 -6.46
C TYR A 130 17.35 -5.17 -6.15
N GLY A 131 17.71 -5.29 -4.88
CA GLY A 131 18.92 -5.97 -4.45
C GLY A 131 19.05 -5.92 -2.93
N VAL A 132 20.25 -6.15 -2.43
CA VAL A 132 20.59 -5.97 -1.02
C VAL A 132 21.81 -5.06 -0.87
N ASP A 133 21.88 -4.34 0.24
CA ASP A 133 23.04 -3.55 0.63
C ASP A 133 24.11 -4.39 1.32
N GLU A 134 25.20 -3.74 1.75
CA GLU A 134 26.30 -4.39 2.49
C GLU A 134 25.84 -5.07 3.79
N ARG A 135 24.70 -4.64 4.35
CA ARG A 135 24.10 -5.18 5.57
C ARG A 135 23.03 -6.23 5.28
N GLN A 136 22.92 -6.70 4.04
CA GLN A 136 21.91 -7.67 3.60
C GLN A 136 20.48 -7.14 3.76
N SER A 137 20.30 -5.82 3.79
CA SER A 137 18.99 -5.18 3.81
C SER A 137 18.50 -4.93 2.39
N VAL A 138 17.22 -5.16 2.12
CA VAL A 138 16.63 -4.98 0.79
C VAL A 138 16.70 -3.51 0.37
N VAL A 139 17.22 -3.28 -0.84
CA VAL A 139 17.25 -1.97 -1.50
C VAL A 139 16.00 -1.81 -2.34
N SER A 140 15.32 -0.67 -2.23
CA SER A 140 14.10 -0.37 -3.00
C SER A 140 14.34 -0.38 -4.51
N ILE A 141 13.33 -0.80 -5.26
CA ILE A 141 13.26 -0.64 -6.72
C ILE A 141 13.31 0.85 -7.04
N PRO A 142 14.28 1.34 -7.84
CA PRO A 142 14.28 2.75 -8.26
C PRO A 142 13.01 3.08 -9.03
N PHE A 143 12.40 4.25 -8.79
CA PHE A 143 11.16 4.66 -9.46
C PHE A 143 11.23 4.57 -10.99
N ILE A 144 12.36 4.95 -11.58
CA ILE A 144 12.59 4.89 -13.04
C ILE A 144 12.55 3.45 -13.58
N MET A 145 12.77 2.45 -12.72
CA MET A 145 12.69 1.02 -13.07
C MET A 145 11.37 0.39 -12.66
N ALA A 146 10.43 1.13 -12.05
CA ALA A 146 9.19 0.56 -11.52
C ALA A 146 8.41 -0.19 -12.61
N GLU A 147 8.23 0.41 -13.79
CA GLU A 147 7.47 -0.18 -14.90
C GLU A 147 8.12 -1.42 -15.52
N LEU A 148 9.44 -1.62 -15.30
CA LEU A 148 10.12 -2.84 -15.73
C LEU A 148 9.66 -4.05 -14.92
N TYR A 149 9.42 -3.86 -13.61
CA TYR A 149 9.14 -4.92 -12.65
C TYR A 149 7.67 -5.00 -12.25
N ILE A 150 6.98 -3.86 -12.16
CA ILE A 150 5.63 -3.74 -11.60
C ILE A 150 4.69 -3.30 -12.72
N VAL A 151 3.81 -4.20 -13.13
CA VAL A 151 2.83 -3.94 -14.19
C VAL A 151 1.46 -3.69 -13.56
N LYS A 152 0.96 -2.47 -13.71
CA LYS A 152 -0.40 -2.08 -13.29
C LYS A 152 -1.44 -2.84 -14.12
N ALA A 153 -2.46 -3.33 -13.46
CA ALA A 153 -3.61 -4.00 -14.07
C ALA A 153 -4.92 -3.41 -13.53
N SER A 154 -6.01 -4.17 -13.59
CA SER A 154 -7.35 -3.65 -13.35
C SER A 154 -7.54 -3.09 -11.93
N PHE A 155 -8.43 -2.11 -11.81
CA PHE A 155 -8.80 -1.46 -10.56
C PHE A 155 -10.23 -0.88 -10.68
N PRO A 156 -11.06 -0.92 -9.61
CA PRO A 156 -10.79 -1.49 -8.29
C PRO A 156 -11.20 -2.96 -8.13
N HIS A 157 -10.53 -3.65 -7.21
CA HIS A 157 -10.94 -4.96 -6.68
C HIS A 157 -11.10 -4.90 -5.16
N GLU A 158 -11.97 -5.75 -4.62
CA GLU A 158 -12.03 -5.99 -3.20
C GLU A 158 -10.80 -6.79 -2.73
N VAL A 159 -10.21 -6.36 -1.62
CA VAL A 159 -9.13 -7.10 -0.97
C VAL A 159 -9.74 -8.21 -0.14
N LYS A 160 -9.31 -9.46 -0.36
CA LYS A 160 -9.76 -10.59 0.47
C LYS A 160 -9.33 -10.37 1.92
N VAL A 161 -10.28 -10.43 2.85
CA VAL A 161 -10.01 -10.28 4.28
C VAL A 161 -10.29 -11.60 4.99
N ASP A 162 -9.24 -12.22 5.49
CA ASP A 162 -9.37 -13.39 6.37
C ASP A 162 -9.67 -12.89 7.78
N THR A 163 -10.59 -13.56 8.49
CA THR A 163 -11.06 -13.07 9.79
C THR A 163 -10.75 -14.04 10.91
N PHE A 164 -10.18 -13.50 11.99
CA PHE A 164 -9.73 -14.26 13.15
C PHE A 164 -10.24 -13.64 14.45
N THR A 165 -10.21 -14.42 15.51
CA THR A 165 -10.29 -13.96 16.89
C THR A 165 -8.89 -13.58 17.40
N TYR A 166 -8.81 -12.88 18.53
CA TYR A 166 -7.53 -12.57 19.15
C TYR A 166 -6.77 -13.85 19.54
N ASP A 167 -7.47 -14.84 20.10
CA ASP A 167 -6.89 -16.09 20.57
C ASP A 167 -6.32 -16.93 19.42
N GLU A 168 -6.95 -16.91 18.24
CA GLU A 168 -6.44 -17.58 17.04
C GLU A 168 -5.12 -16.96 16.56
N LEU A 169 -4.98 -15.62 16.66
CA LEU A 169 -3.75 -14.92 16.27
C LEU A 169 -2.62 -15.03 17.30
N ALA A 170 -2.88 -15.55 18.50
CA ALA A 170 -1.86 -15.73 19.52
C ALA A 170 -0.80 -16.77 19.12
N ASP A 171 -1.15 -17.76 18.29
CA ASP A 171 -0.20 -18.69 17.68
C ASP A 171 0.41 -18.11 16.40
N VAL A 172 1.46 -17.29 16.56
CA VAL A 172 2.14 -16.65 15.43
C VAL A 172 2.76 -17.66 14.46
N ALA A 173 3.30 -18.77 14.97
CA ALA A 173 3.96 -19.78 14.13
C ALA A 173 2.95 -20.54 13.25
N GLY A 174 1.75 -20.80 13.75
CA GLY A 174 0.65 -21.38 12.98
C GLY A 174 0.10 -20.46 11.88
N HIS A 175 0.41 -19.15 11.93
CA HIS A 175 -0.20 -18.12 11.08
C HIS A 175 0.80 -17.31 10.24
N GLU A 176 2.04 -17.77 10.06
CA GLU A 176 3.06 -17.06 9.27
C GLU A 176 2.59 -16.72 7.84
N GLN A 177 1.72 -17.55 7.24
CA GLN A 177 1.11 -17.34 5.92
C GLN A 177 0.23 -16.07 5.83
N TYR A 178 -0.18 -15.50 6.97
CA TYR A 178 -0.97 -14.28 7.06
C TYR A 178 -0.13 -13.02 7.30
N LEU A 179 1.19 -13.17 7.48
CA LEU A 179 2.10 -12.03 7.46
C LEU A 179 1.97 -11.31 6.11
N ASN A 180 1.94 -9.98 6.15
CA ASN A 180 1.69 -9.11 4.99
C ASN A 180 0.32 -9.34 4.30
N LYS A 181 -0.65 -9.98 4.96
CA LYS A 181 -2.04 -10.03 4.47
C LYS A 181 -2.95 -9.15 5.31
N LEU A 182 -3.99 -8.62 4.68
CA LEU A 182 -5.09 -7.96 5.36
C LEU A 182 -5.93 -9.01 6.10
N VAL A 183 -6.00 -8.85 7.41
CA VAL A 183 -6.83 -9.65 8.30
C VAL A 183 -7.75 -8.75 9.11
N ALA A 184 -8.92 -9.26 9.48
CA ALA A 184 -9.83 -8.61 10.41
C ALA A 184 -9.87 -9.39 11.74
N ILE A 185 -9.98 -8.66 12.84
CA ILE A 185 -10.18 -9.25 14.17
C ILE A 185 -11.64 -9.05 14.54
N LYS A 186 -12.37 -10.12 14.89
CA LYS A 186 -13.82 -10.08 15.16
C LYS A 186 -14.20 -9.59 16.55
N ASP A 187 -13.36 -9.85 17.55
CA ASP A 187 -13.72 -9.71 18.97
C ASP A 187 -12.96 -8.56 19.66
N VAL A 188 -12.80 -7.43 18.97
CA VAL A 188 -12.12 -6.21 19.46
C VAL A 188 -13.07 -5.06 19.73
#